data_AF-A0A818RMT8-F1
#
_entry.id   AF-A0A818RMT8-F1
#
_cell.length_a   1.000
_cell.length_b   1.000
_cell.length_c   1.000
_cell.angle_alpha   90.00
_cell.angle_beta   90.00
_cell.angle_gamma   90.00
#
_symmetry.space_group_name_H-M   'P 1'
#
loop_
_entity.id
_entity.type
_entity.pdbx_description
1 polymer ?
#
loop_
_entity_poly.entity_id
_entity_poly.type
_entity_poly.pdbx_seq_one_letter_code
_entity_poly.pdbx_strand_id
1 'polypeptide(L)'
;KSNTPTDFARLLSLLRAINHGNAIVTSYGTNFEYIAPWYNMILSAAITQPVMYNDNQCNCALTANCTIQANFIQTNPKEIFQVHGLKMGCIPSESFLLSTLECFYNLSCINLIQQFTSNNFMMNTSLLSVNDQSKFSMNTTIMDLVQDLFIENWSTIINYLEIEFMIHIDCSS
;
A
#
# COMPACT_ATOMS: atom_id res chain seq x y z
N LYS A 1 30.45 -1.89 0.69
CA LYS A 1 29.43 -1.00 0.06
C LYS A 1 28.07 -1.64 0.28
N SER A 2 27.23 -1.08 1.14
CA SER A 2 25.80 -1.44 1.21
C SER A 2 25.16 -0.95 -0.09
N ASN A 3 24.39 -1.83 -0.74
CA ASN A 3 23.60 -1.46 -1.91
C ASN A 3 22.20 -1.13 -1.37
N THR A 4 21.97 0.13 -1.02
CA THR A 4 20.74 0.61 -0.35
C THR A 4 19.44 0.05 -0.95
N PRO A 5 19.26 -0.02 -2.29
CA PRO A 5 18.08 -0.67 -2.88
C PRO A 5 17.95 -2.16 -2.54
N THR A 6 19.07 -2.89 -2.50
CA THR A 6 19.08 -4.33 -2.15
C THR A 6 18.75 -4.56 -0.69
N ASP A 7 19.28 -3.73 0.22
CA ASP A 7 19.00 -3.87 1.65
C ASP A 7 17.54 -3.52 1.96
N PHE A 8 17.01 -2.48 1.32
CA PHE A 8 15.60 -2.14 1.39
C PHE A 8 14.71 -3.29 0.87
N ALA A 9 15.02 -3.84 -0.32
CA ALA A 9 14.24 -4.93 -0.89
C ALA A 9 14.22 -6.18 0.00
N ARG A 10 15.37 -6.51 0.62
CA ARG A 10 15.47 -7.62 1.58
C ARG A 10 14.61 -7.39 2.82
N LEU A 11 14.65 -6.18 3.39
CA LEU A 11 13.83 -5.83 4.54
C LEU A 11 12.33 -5.91 4.20
N LEU A 12 11.94 -5.41 3.04
CA LEU A 12 10.56 -5.49 2.56
C LEU A 12 10.11 -6.94 2.38
N SER A 13 10.93 -7.79 1.76
CA SER A 13 10.64 -9.22 1.62
C SER A 13 10.48 -9.91 2.98
N LEU A 14 11.31 -9.57 3.96
CA LEU A 14 11.21 -10.12 5.31
C LEU A 14 9.89 -9.70 5.99
N LEU A 15 9.52 -8.42 5.92
CA LEU A 15 8.27 -7.92 6.48
C LEU A 15 7.04 -8.61 5.85
N ARG A 16 7.07 -8.81 4.52
CA ARG A 16 6.03 -9.53 3.79
C ARG A 16 5.90 -10.98 4.26
N ALA A 17 7.02 -11.68 4.41
CA ALA A 17 7.05 -13.06 4.90
C ALA A 17 6.54 -13.18 6.34
N ILE A 18 6.90 -12.24 7.22
CA ILE A 18 6.44 -12.20 8.61
C ILE A 18 4.92 -11.95 8.68
N ASN A 19 4.41 -10.98 7.91
CA ASN A 19 2.98 -10.66 7.88
C ASN A 19 2.13 -11.84 7.42
N HIS A 20 2.57 -12.58 6.40
CA HIS A 20 1.86 -13.78 5.94
C HIS A 20 2.03 -14.94 6.92
N GLY A 21 3.26 -15.22 7.35
CA GLY A 21 3.59 -16.39 8.17
C GLY A 21 2.99 -16.36 9.58
N ASN A 22 2.77 -15.18 10.15
CA ASN A 22 2.16 -15.06 11.49
C ASN A 22 0.65 -15.28 11.49
N ALA A 23 -0.01 -15.25 10.32
CA ALA A 23 -1.47 -15.44 10.18
C ALA A 23 -2.33 -14.56 11.12
N ILE A 24 -1.81 -13.40 11.55
CA ILE A 24 -2.54 -12.46 12.40
C ILE A 24 -3.64 -11.82 11.56
N VAL A 25 -4.87 -11.79 12.08
CA VAL A 25 -6.01 -11.11 11.45
C VAL A 25 -5.65 -9.65 11.18
N THR A 26 -5.70 -9.23 9.92
CA THR A 26 -5.47 -7.83 9.55
C THR A 26 -6.56 -6.94 10.14
N SER A 27 -6.28 -5.65 10.29
CA SER A 27 -7.25 -4.69 10.86
C SER A 27 -8.62 -4.70 10.16
N TYR A 28 -8.64 -5.01 8.87
CA TYR A 28 -9.84 -5.08 8.04
C TYR A 28 -10.34 -6.52 7.81
N GLY A 29 -9.72 -7.53 8.44
CA GLY A 29 -10.10 -8.93 8.29
C GLY A 29 -9.96 -9.47 6.87
N THR A 30 -9.04 -8.92 6.08
CA THR A 30 -8.88 -9.25 4.65
C THR A 30 -8.10 -10.54 4.41
N ASN A 31 -7.26 -10.99 5.35
CA ASN A 31 -6.59 -12.30 5.27
C ASN A 31 -7.36 -13.40 6.02
N PHE A 32 -7.83 -13.10 7.22
CA PHE A 32 -8.58 -14.00 8.08
C PHE A 32 -9.75 -13.23 8.68
N GLU A 33 -10.89 -13.91 8.80
CA GLU A 33 -12.09 -13.37 9.43
C GLU A 33 -12.47 -14.19 10.65
N TYR A 34 -13.08 -13.53 11.64
CA TYR A 34 -13.59 -14.20 12.83
C TYR A 34 -14.90 -14.91 12.49
N ILE A 35 -15.01 -16.17 12.91
CA ILE A 35 -16.25 -16.93 12.80
C ILE A 35 -16.92 -17.06 14.17
N ALA A 36 -18.20 -16.72 14.22
CA ALA A 36 -19.00 -16.99 15.41
C ALA A 36 -19.26 -18.50 15.48
N PRO A 37 -18.95 -19.16 16.62
CA PRO A 37 -19.29 -20.56 16.80
C PRO A 37 -20.81 -20.72 16.75
N TRP A 38 -21.24 -21.70 15.97
CA TRP A 38 -22.61 -22.16 15.94
C TRP A 38 -22.79 -22.92 17.26
N TYR A 39 -23.72 -22.46 18.10
CA TYR A 39 -24.03 -22.95 19.46
C TYR A 39 -23.36 -22.17 20.61
N ASN A 40 -24.06 -22.11 21.75
CA ASN A 40 -23.74 -21.38 23.00
C ASN A 40 -22.47 -21.89 23.71
N MET A 41 -21.36 -22.00 22.99
CA MET A 41 -20.07 -22.37 23.55
C MET A 41 -19.37 -21.08 23.97
N ILE A 42 -19.23 -20.88 25.28
CA ILE A 42 -18.31 -19.87 25.82
C ILE A 42 -16.90 -20.36 25.47
N LEU A 43 -16.43 -19.94 24.30
CA LEU A 43 -15.06 -20.16 23.88
C LEU A 43 -14.19 -19.06 24.49
N SER A 44 -13.18 -19.47 25.26
CA SER A 44 -12.09 -18.60 25.71
C SER A 44 -11.07 -18.30 24.60
N ALA A 45 -11.40 -18.61 23.34
CA ALA A 45 -10.56 -18.40 22.16
C ALA A 45 -11.40 -17.89 20.98
N ALA A 46 -10.86 -16.92 20.25
CA ALA A 46 -11.46 -16.44 19.01
C ALA A 46 -11.12 -17.43 17.87
N ILE A 47 -12.12 -17.92 17.16
CA ILE A 47 -11.92 -18.80 16.00
C ILE A 47 -11.88 -17.94 14.74
N THR A 48 -10.93 -18.23 13.87
CA THR A 48 -10.76 -17.55 12.57
C THR A 48 -10.76 -18.55 11.43
N GLN A 49 -11.11 -18.06 10.24
CA GLN A 49 -10.93 -18.80 8.98
C GLN A 49 -10.28 -17.89 7.94
N PRO A 50 -9.51 -18.44 6.98
CA PRO A 50 -8.91 -17.63 5.92
C PRO A 50 -9.98 -17.11 4.97
N VAL A 51 -9.79 -15.87 4.52
CA VAL A 51 -10.60 -15.27 3.46
C VAL A 51 -10.24 -15.90 2.12
N MET A 52 -11.26 -16.05 1.28
CA MET A 52 -11.15 -16.61 -0.06
C MET A 52 -11.51 -15.54 -1.10
N TYR A 53 -10.63 -15.34 -2.08
CA TYR A 53 -10.82 -14.41 -3.19
C TYR A 53 -11.00 -15.17 -4.53
N ASN A 54 -11.53 -14.46 -5.54
CA ASN A 54 -11.74 -14.97 -6.91
C ASN A 54 -12.53 -16.29 -6.93
N ASP A 55 -13.77 -16.28 -6.45
CA ASP A 55 -14.65 -17.45 -6.43
C ASP A 55 -14.01 -18.70 -5.81
N ASN A 56 -13.37 -18.52 -4.65
CA ASN A 56 -12.67 -19.55 -3.88
C ASN A 56 -11.41 -20.14 -4.54
N GLN A 57 -10.84 -19.49 -5.56
CA GLN A 57 -9.60 -19.96 -6.20
C GLN A 57 -8.34 -19.48 -5.48
N CYS A 58 -8.44 -18.44 -4.63
CA CYS A 58 -7.28 -17.88 -3.95
C CYS A 58 -7.50 -17.83 -2.43
N ASN A 59 -6.72 -18.62 -1.70
CA ASN A 59 -6.82 -18.82 -0.25
C ASN A 59 -5.72 -18.06 0.49
N CYS A 60 -6.10 -17.15 1.39
CA CYS A 60 -5.17 -16.33 2.15
C CYS A 60 -4.30 -17.08 3.18
N ALA A 61 -4.64 -18.32 3.53
CA ALA A 61 -3.75 -19.17 4.33
C ALA A 61 -2.61 -19.79 3.49
N LEU A 62 -2.80 -19.91 2.16
CA LEU A 62 -1.85 -20.56 1.27
C LEU A 62 -0.98 -19.56 0.52
N THR A 63 -1.52 -18.40 0.19
CA THR A 63 -0.82 -17.37 -0.59
C THR A 63 -1.17 -15.96 -0.12
N ALA A 64 -0.14 -15.13 0.01
CA ALA A 64 -0.27 -13.72 0.39
C ALA A 64 -0.78 -12.83 -0.75
N ASN A 65 -0.64 -13.29 -2.00
CA ASN A 65 -0.76 -12.46 -3.19
C ASN A 65 -2.17 -12.47 -3.79
N CYS A 66 -3.18 -12.99 -3.09
CA CYS A 66 -4.55 -12.87 -3.56
C CYS A 66 -4.98 -11.42 -3.53
N THR A 67 -5.31 -10.88 -4.69
CA THR A 67 -5.79 -9.52 -4.83
C THR A 67 -6.97 -9.42 -5.77
N ILE A 68 -7.84 -8.47 -5.48
CA ILE A 68 -8.96 -8.03 -6.31
C ILE A 68 -8.89 -6.53 -6.52
N GLN A 69 -9.73 -6.00 -7.42
CA GLN A 69 -9.88 -4.56 -7.57
C GLN A 69 -10.42 -3.96 -6.27
N ALA A 70 -9.74 -2.93 -5.75
CA ALA A 70 -10.21 -2.20 -4.58
C ALA A 70 -11.56 -1.55 -4.88
N ASN A 71 -12.47 -1.63 -3.92
CA ASN A 71 -13.79 -1.05 -4.03
C ASN A 71 -14.31 -0.60 -2.68
N PHE A 72 -15.19 0.40 -2.70
CA PHE A 72 -16.04 0.73 -1.56
C PHE A 72 -17.43 0.14 -1.80
N ILE A 73 -18.04 -0.33 -0.72
CA ILE A 73 -19.40 -0.88 -0.73
C ILE A 73 -20.26 0.02 0.13
N GLN A 74 -21.18 0.73 -0.51
CA GLN A 74 -22.28 1.40 0.19
C GLN A 74 -23.40 0.38 0.36
N THR A 75 -23.93 0.24 1.59
CA THR A 75 -24.88 -0.85 1.91
C THR A 75 -26.35 -0.47 1.71
N ASN A 76 -26.67 0.82 1.51
CA ASN A 76 -28.04 1.32 1.35
C ASN A 76 -28.10 2.57 0.42
N PRO A 77 -28.47 2.43 -0.88
CA PRO A 77 -28.61 1.19 -1.65
C PRO A 77 -27.27 0.44 -1.78
N LYS A 78 -27.32 -0.85 -2.13
CA LYS A 78 -26.10 -1.64 -2.37
C LYS A 78 -25.43 -1.16 -3.66
N GLU A 79 -24.39 -0.34 -3.52
CA GLU A 79 -23.60 0.17 -4.63
C GLU A 79 -22.12 -0.15 -4.42
N ILE A 80 -21.44 -0.54 -5.51
CA ILE A 80 -20.02 -0.90 -5.51
C ILE A 80 -19.28 0.15 -6.32
N PHE A 81 -18.38 0.85 -5.65
CA PHE A 81 -17.55 1.89 -6.25
C PHE A 81 -16.12 1.38 -6.42
N GLN A 82 -15.72 1.11 -7.65
CA GLN A 82 -14.36 0.63 -7.94
C GLN A 82 -13.35 1.77 -7.92
N VAL A 83 -12.25 1.56 -7.20
CA VAL A 83 -11.13 2.49 -7.11
C VAL A 83 -10.06 2.02 -8.09
N HIS A 84 -10.12 2.51 -9.33
CA HIS A 84 -9.24 2.06 -10.42
C HIS A 84 -7.76 2.23 -10.06
N GLY A 85 -6.92 1.32 -10.56
CA GLY A 85 -5.51 1.23 -10.18
C GLY A 85 -5.22 0.69 -8.78
N LEU A 86 -6.09 0.88 -7.78
CA LEU A 86 -5.85 0.33 -6.44
C LEU A 86 -6.33 -1.12 -6.30
N LYS A 87 -5.57 -1.92 -5.55
CA LYS A 87 -5.89 -3.32 -5.23
C LYS A 87 -6.11 -3.51 -3.73
N MET A 88 -6.96 -4.46 -3.40
CA MET A 88 -7.13 -4.98 -2.04
C MET A 88 -7.03 -6.51 -2.08
N GLY A 89 -6.79 -7.15 -0.95
CA GLY A 89 -6.47 -8.57 -0.92
C GLY A 89 -6.03 -9.04 0.46
N CYS A 90 -5.50 -10.27 0.54
CA CYS A 90 -5.15 -10.91 1.81
C CYS A 90 -4.35 -9.97 2.71
N ILE A 91 -3.21 -9.51 2.20
CA ILE A 91 -2.32 -8.61 2.93
C ILE A 91 -2.38 -7.23 2.27
N PRO A 92 -2.66 -6.15 3.04
CA PRO A 92 -2.69 -4.80 2.50
C PRO A 92 -1.40 -4.40 1.79
N SER A 93 -0.22 -4.77 2.30
CA SER A 93 1.07 -4.46 1.66
C SER A 93 1.24 -5.15 0.31
N GLU A 94 0.83 -6.41 0.17
CA GLU A 94 0.89 -7.15 -1.10
C GLU A 94 -0.01 -6.51 -2.15
N SER A 95 -1.23 -6.17 -1.73
CA SER A 95 -2.22 -5.54 -2.60
C SER A 95 -1.77 -4.15 -3.01
N PHE A 96 -1.24 -3.36 -2.07
CA PHE A 96 -0.76 -2.02 -2.36
C PHE A 96 0.42 -2.04 -3.33
N LEU A 97 1.37 -2.97 -3.19
CA LEU A 97 2.49 -3.11 -4.12
C LEU A 97 2.06 -3.43 -5.55
N LEU A 98 0.94 -4.15 -5.72
CA LEU A 98 0.33 -4.46 -7.02
C LEU A 98 -0.60 -3.36 -7.55
N SER A 99 -0.83 -2.30 -6.77
CA SER A 99 -1.62 -1.15 -7.22
C SER A 99 -0.81 -0.28 -8.18
N THR A 100 -1.50 0.48 -9.03
CA THR A 100 -0.93 1.47 -9.94
C THR A 100 -1.23 2.89 -9.49
N LEU A 101 -0.66 3.87 -10.19
CA LEU A 101 -0.88 5.28 -9.91
C LEU A 101 -2.18 5.86 -10.49
N GLU A 102 -2.96 5.08 -11.24
CA GLU A 102 -4.10 5.53 -12.05
C GLU A 102 -5.09 6.42 -11.28
N CYS A 103 -5.48 6.04 -10.05
CA CYS A 103 -6.41 6.82 -9.23
C CYS A 103 -5.89 8.24 -8.92
N PHE A 104 -4.57 8.40 -8.75
CA PHE A 104 -3.97 9.67 -8.34
C PHE A 104 -3.94 10.73 -9.46
N TYR A 105 -4.25 10.34 -10.69
CA TYR A 105 -4.43 11.24 -11.83
C TYR A 105 -5.91 11.55 -12.10
N ASN A 106 -6.85 10.97 -11.34
CA ASN A 106 -8.28 11.10 -11.56
C ASN A 106 -8.98 11.76 -10.36
N LEU A 107 -9.49 12.97 -10.56
CA LEU A 107 -10.16 13.74 -9.50
C LEU A 107 -11.37 13.01 -8.91
N SER A 108 -12.18 12.36 -9.75
CA SER A 108 -13.33 11.60 -9.27
C SER A 108 -12.90 10.43 -8.39
N CYS A 109 -11.78 9.76 -8.73
CA CYS A 109 -11.23 8.67 -7.93
C CYS A 109 -10.71 9.16 -6.56
N ILE A 110 -9.98 10.28 -6.54
CA ILE A 110 -9.52 10.91 -5.29
C ILE A 110 -10.69 11.34 -4.41
N ASN A 111 -11.69 12.01 -5.00
CA ASN A 111 -12.89 12.43 -4.27
C ASN A 111 -13.65 11.23 -3.69
N LEU A 112 -13.65 10.11 -4.41
CA LEU A 112 -14.27 8.88 -3.96
C LEU A 112 -13.53 8.28 -2.76
N ILE A 113 -12.19 8.24 -2.78
CA ILE A 113 -11.41 7.85 -1.59
C ILE A 113 -11.75 8.78 -0.43
N GLN A 114 -11.68 10.10 -0.63
CA GLN A 114 -11.98 11.07 0.41
C GLN A 114 -13.38 10.86 1.00
N GLN A 115 -14.41 10.67 0.18
CA GLN A 115 -15.78 10.45 0.66
C GLN A 115 -15.89 9.26 1.62
N PHE A 116 -15.20 8.16 1.34
CA PHE A 116 -15.28 6.94 2.15
C PHE A 116 -14.25 6.85 3.29
N THR A 117 -13.20 7.69 3.29
CA THR A 117 -12.19 7.71 4.36
C THR A 117 -12.31 8.91 5.31
N SER A 118 -13.10 9.93 4.98
CA SER A 118 -13.18 11.18 5.75
C SER A 118 -14.06 11.08 7.00
N ASN A 119 -13.49 10.54 8.09
CA ASN A 119 -14.00 10.75 9.45
C ASN A 119 -13.27 11.93 10.14
N ASN A 120 -13.29 13.13 9.51
CA ASN A 120 -12.73 14.42 9.98
C ASN A 120 -11.30 14.83 9.54
N PHE A 121 -10.64 14.12 8.63
CA PHE A 121 -9.37 14.58 8.06
C PHE A 121 -9.59 15.05 6.62
N MET A 122 -9.64 16.36 6.39
CA MET A 122 -9.49 16.91 5.04
C MET A 122 -8.07 16.62 4.58
N MET A 123 -7.88 15.56 3.81
CA MET A 123 -6.61 15.35 3.11
C MET A 123 -6.53 16.41 2.01
N ASN A 124 -5.57 17.32 2.12
CA ASN A 124 -5.25 18.25 1.04
C ASN A 124 -4.49 17.46 -0.06
N THR A 125 -5.23 16.73 -0.88
CA THR A 125 -4.68 15.91 -1.97
C THR A 125 -4.78 16.68 -3.28
N SER A 126 -3.64 16.97 -3.87
CA SER A 126 -3.54 17.43 -5.26
C SER A 126 -3.49 16.23 -6.20
N LEU A 127 -4.08 16.37 -7.39
CA LEU A 127 -3.85 15.41 -8.48
C LEU A 127 -2.37 15.38 -8.86
N LEU A 128 -1.88 14.21 -9.25
CA LEU A 128 -0.65 14.13 -10.01
C LEU A 128 -0.88 14.73 -11.40
N SER A 129 0.08 15.52 -11.87
CA SER A 129 0.06 16.08 -13.22
C SER A 129 0.71 15.09 -14.19
N VAL A 130 0.10 14.95 -15.37
CA VAL A 130 0.75 14.24 -16.48
C VAL A 130 1.96 15.04 -16.89
N ASN A 131 3.14 14.45 -16.70
CA ASN A 131 4.41 15.03 -17.09
C ASN A 131 5.16 14.01 -17.94
N ASP A 132 5.35 14.32 -19.23
CA ASP A 132 6.08 13.46 -20.16
C ASP A 132 7.57 13.27 -19.77
N GLN A 133 8.07 14.10 -18.85
CA GLN A 133 9.42 13.99 -18.30
C GLN A 133 9.50 13.12 -17.03
N SER A 134 8.36 12.75 -16.43
CA SER A 134 8.36 11.82 -15.31
C SER A 134 8.77 10.44 -15.80
N LYS A 135 9.60 9.77 -15.01
CA LYS A 135 9.96 8.37 -15.22
C LYS A 135 8.75 7.44 -15.04
N PHE A 136 7.78 7.86 -14.23
CA PHE A 136 6.66 7.03 -13.81
C PHE A 136 5.36 7.48 -14.46
N SER A 137 4.76 6.57 -15.24
CA SER A 137 3.44 6.77 -15.84
C SER A 137 2.31 6.39 -14.87
N MET A 138 1.06 6.69 -15.23
CA MET A 138 -0.13 6.29 -14.46
C MET A 138 -0.23 4.76 -14.22
N ASN A 139 0.31 3.96 -15.15
CA ASN A 139 0.25 2.49 -15.08
C ASN A 139 1.40 1.89 -14.28
N THR A 140 2.34 2.71 -13.81
CA THR A 140 3.45 2.28 -12.95
C THR A 140 2.88 1.67 -11.67
N THR A 141 3.38 0.49 -11.30
CA THR A 141 2.96 -0.14 -10.05
C THR A 141 3.69 0.49 -8.86
N ILE A 142 3.12 0.41 -7.68
CA ILE A 142 3.81 0.82 -6.45
C ILE A 142 5.09 -0.01 -6.24
N MET A 143 5.10 -1.29 -6.65
CA MET A 143 6.32 -2.10 -6.62
C MET A 143 7.44 -1.49 -7.48
N ASP A 144 7.13 -1.02 -8.69
CA ASP A 144 8.12 -0.38 -9.58
C ASP A 144 8.70 0.88 -8.91
N LEU A 145 7.83 1.72 -8.33
CA LEU A 145 8.26 2.89 -7.56
C LEU A 145 9.19 2.51 -6.42
N VAL A 146 8.81 1.48 -5.64
CA VAL A 146 9.56 1.02 -4.48
C VAL A 146 10.93 0.46 -4.90
N GLN A 147 11.01 -0.28 -6.00
CA GLN A 147 12.28 -0.81 -6.53
C GLN A 147 13.23 0.30 -6.97
N ASP A 148 12.68 1.41 -7.46
CA ASP A 148 13.41 2.62 -7.83
C ASP A 148 13.54 3.63 -6.69
N LEU A 149 13.15 3.27 -5.46
CA LEU A 149 13.14 4.14 -4.28
C LEU A 149 12.38 5.47 -4.50
N PHE A 150 11.38 5.47 -5.39
CA PHE A 150 10.60 6.63 -5.82
C PHE A 150 11.45 7.73 -6.50
N ILE A 151 12.65 7.38 -6.98
CA ILE A 151 13.58 8.35 -7.58
C ILE A 151 13.21 8.57 -9.05
N GLU A 152 12.77 9.79 -9.34
CA GLU A 152 12.50 10.29 -10.69
C GLU A 152 13.81 10.45 -11.50
N ASN A 153 14.79 11.14 -10.92
CA ASN A 153 16.08 11.41 -11.54
C ASN A 153 17.20 11.40 -10.49
N TRP A 154 18.32 10.75 -10.81
CA TRP A 154 19.52 10.82 -9.99
C TRP A 154 20.28 12.11 -10.31
N SER A 155 20.27 13.07 -9.39
CA SER A 155 21.20 14.21 -9.48
C SER A 155 22.59 13.77 -9.05
N THR A 156 23.55 13.90 -9.95
CA THR A 156 24.99 13.73 -9.66
C THR A 156 25.69 15.06 -9.37
N ILE A 157 24.92 16.16 -9.31
CA ILE A 157 25.46 17.50 -9.04
C ILE A 157 25.71 17.61 -7.55
N ILE A 158 26.97 17.37 -7.16
CA ILE A 158 27.49 17.74 -5.85
C ILE A 158 27.80 19.22 -5.91
N ASN A 159 27.01 20.05 -5.22
CA ASN A 159 27.25 21.48 -5.17
C ASN A 159 28.31 21.77 -4.09
N TYR A 160 29.58 21.80 -4.48
CA TYR A 160 30.71 21.96 -3.56
C TYR A 160 30.65 23.24 -2.71
N LEU A 161 29.91 24.26 -3.16
CA LEU A 161 29.74 25.54 -2.46
C LEU A 161 28.92 25.44 -1.15
N GLU A 162 28.05 24.44 -0.99
CA GLU A 162 27.30 24.25 0.27
C GLU A 162 28.16 23.65 1.39
N ILE A 163 29.19 22.87 1.04
CA ILE A 163 30.08 22.24 2.02
C ILE A 163 31.03 23.28 2.65
N GLU A 164 31.46 24.28 1.87
CA GLU A 164 32.38 25.33 2.34
C GLU A 164 31.75 26.22 3.42
N PHE A 165 30.43 26.44 3.37
CA PHE A 165 29.69 27.20 4.39
C PHE A 165 29.52 26.44 5.71
N MET A 166 29.49 25.10 5.70
CA MET A 166 29.44 24.30 6.94
C MET A 166 30.81 24.21 7.62
N ILE A 167 31.91 24.17 6.85
CA ILE A 167 33.27 24.13 7.43
C ILE A 167 33.65 25.48 8.06
N HIS A 168 33.09 26.60 7.57
CA HIS A 168 33.38 27.91 8.13
C HIS A 168 32.64 28.26 9.45
N ILE A 169 31.62 27.49 9.84
CA ILE A 169 30.90 27.71 11.11
C ILE A 169 31.60 27.02 12.31
N ASP A 170 32.39 25.97 12.07
CA ASP A 170 33.05 25.18 13.14
C ASP A 170 34.51 25.58 13.44
N CYS A 171 34.92 26.80 13.09
CA CYS A 171 36.20 27.39 13.52
C CYS A 171 36.03 28.83 14.01
N SER A 172 35.09 29.07 14.91
CA SER A 172 35.12 30.28 15.75
C SER A 172 34.31 30.12 17.05
N SER A 173 34.91 29.46 18.04
CA SER A 173 34.84 29.85 19.46
C SER A 173 36.02 29.29 20.24
#